data_AF-A0A1I5F260-F1
#
_entry.id   AF-A0A1I5F260-F1
#
_cell.length_a   1.000
_cell.length_b   1.000
_cell.length_c   1.000
_cell.angle_alpha   90.00
_cell.angle_beta   90.00
_cell.angle_gamma   90.00
#
_symmetry.space_group_name_H-M   'P 1'
#
loop_
_entity.id
_entity.type
_entity.pdbx_description
1 polymer ?
#
loop_
_entity_poly.entity_id
_entity_poly.type
_entity_poly.pdbx_seq_one_letter_code
_entity_poly.pdbx_strand_id
1 'polypeptide(L)'
;MQNRTNKISVRLSDSEYRRMRNKMEELGVTNMSNYMRKMLLDGYCVKVDTSSIREMAYLIRMCSNNLNQYAKKANGLGEIYESDIRDLQKRLDDIWSGTRELMRKFAAIK
;
A
#
# COMPACT_ATOMS: atom_id res chain seq x y z
N MET A 1 -2.11 1.15 -42.72
CA MET A 1 -1.20 0.81 -41.60
C MET A 1 -0.33 2.02 -41.32
N GLN A 2 -0.31 2.54 -40.09
CA GLN A 2 0.53 3.68 -39.73
C GLN A 2 2.00 3.21 -39.62
N ASN A 3 2.93 3.91 -40.26
CA ASN A 3 4.35 3.57 -40.16
C ASN A 3 4.86 3.88 -38.75
N ARG A 4 5.46 2.87 -38.11
CA ARG A 4 6.03 2.97 -36.76
C ARG A 4 7.53 3.23 -36.89
N THR A 5 7.96 4.49 -36.70
CA THR A 5 9.35 4.94 -36.91
C THR A 5 10.17 5.00 -35.62
N ASN A 6 9.52 5.09 -34.45
CA ASN A 6 10.20 5.24 -33.17
C ASN A 6 10.65 3.89 -32.61
N LYS A 7 11.92 3.80 -32.17
CA LYS A 7 12.53 2.60 -31.58
C LYS A 7 12.88 2.87 -30.11
N ILE A 8 12.45 1.96 -29.24
CA ILE A 8 12.83 1.93 -27.82
C ILE A 8 13.61 0.63 -27.58
N SER A 9 14.77 0.72 -26.93
CA SER A 9 15.59 -0.43 -26.54
C SER A 9 15.78 -0.49 -25.04
N VAL A 10 15.55 -1.65 -24.44
CA VAL A 10 15.77 -1.92 -23.02
C VAL A 10 16.79 -3.03 -22.89
N ARG A 11 17.77 -2.88 -21.99
CA ARG A 11 18.72 -3.93 -21.64
C ARG A 11 18.18 -4.69 -20.43
N LEU A 12 18.19 -6.02 -20.51
CA LEU A 12 17.72 -6.92 -19.46
C LEU A 12 18.85 -7.86 -19.08
N SER A 13 18.92 -8.24 -17.82
CA SER A 13 19.70 -9.41 -17.39
C SER A 13 19.07 -10.71 -17.88
N ASP A 14 19.83 -11.80 -17.86
CA ASP A 14 19.35 -13.12 -18.31
C ASP A 14 18.14 -13.63 -17.50
N SER A 15 18.04 -13.26 -16.22
CA SER A 15 16.91 -13.62 -15.36
C SER A 15 15.65 -12.84 -15.73
N GLU A 16 15.78 -11.54 -15.98
CA GLU A 16 14.68 -10.67 -16.42
C GLU A 16 14.17 -11.07 -17.81
N TYR A 17 15.08 -11.39 -18.74
CA TYR A 17 14.71 -11.87 -20.07
C TYR A 17 13.94 -13.19 -20.02
N ARG A 18 14.41 -14.17 -19.23
CA ARG A 18 13.70 -15.44 -19.02
C ARG A 18 12.31 -15.23 -18.40
N ARG A 19 12.22 -14.40 -17.36
CA ARG A 19 10.94 -14.08 -16.71
C ARG A 19 9.95 -13.44 -17.68
N MET A 20 10.42 -12.53 -18.53
CA MET A 20 9.62 -11.90 -19.58
C MET A 20 9.10 -12.93 -20.59
N ARG A 21 9.98 -13.86 -21.04
CA ARG A 21 9.62 -14.92 -21.98
C ARG A 21 8.58 -15.88 -21.41
N ASN A 22 8.74 -16.31 -20.16
CA ASN A 22 7.76 -17.17 -19.50
C ASN A 22 6.38 -16.51 -19.43
N LYS A 23 6.30 -15.23 -19.04
CA LYS A 23 5.03 -14.49 -19.03
C LYS A 23 4.42 -14.34 -20.43
N MET A 24 5.26 -14.19 -21.45
CA MET A 24 4.81 -14.12 -22.84
C MET A 24 4.18 -15.45 -23.28
N GLU A 25 4.81 -16.57 -22.90
CA GLU A 25 4.33 -17.93 -23.17
C GLU A 25 3.04 -18.26 -22.40
N GLU A 26 2.95 -17.88 -21.11
CA GLU A 26 1.73 -18.02 -20.29
C GLU A 26 0.52 -17.31 -20.92
N LEU A 27 0.75 -16.19 -21.61
CA LEU A 27 -0.28 -15.41 -22.30
C LEU A 27 -0.51 -15.87 -23.74
N GLY A 28 0.18 -16.91 -24.21
CA GLY A 28 0.08 -17.43 -25.57
C GLY A 28 0.55 -16.46 -26.66
N VAL A 29 1.36 -15.45 -26.31
CA VAL A 29 1.86 -14.46 -27.26
C VAL A 29 3.17 -14.98 -27.87
N THR A 30 3.27 -15.03 -29.18
CA THR A 30 4.49 -15.50 -29.88
C THR A 30 5.35 -14.34 -30.38
N ASN A 31 4.73 -13.18 -30.64
CA ASN A 31 5.40 -12.02 -31.18
C ASN A 31 5.85 -11.07 -30.06
N MET A 32 7.17 -11.00 -29.87
CA MET A 32 7.81 -10.14 -28.87
C MET A 32 7.42 -8.66 -29.00
N SER A 33 7.39 -8.12 -30.21
CA SER A 33 7.04 -6.70 -30.42
C SER A 33 5.58 -6.41 -30.08
N ASN A 34 4.68 -7.38 -30.25
CA ASN A 34 3.29 -7.25 -29.84
C ASN A 34 3.15 -7.35 -28.32
N TYR A 35 3.83 -8.30 -27.69
CA TYR A 35 3.89 -8.42 -26.24
C TYR A 35 4.41 -7.14 -25.59
N MET A 36 5.59 -6.67 -26.00
CA MET A 36 6.20 -5.46 -25.46
C MET A 36 5.31 -4.23 -25.67
N ARG A 37 4.67 -4.08 -26.83
CA ARG A 37 3.78 -2.96 -27.10
C ARG A 37 2.52 -2.99 -26.23
N LYS A 38 1.92 -4.17 -26.07
CA LYS A 38 0.79 -4.37 -25.16
C LYS A 38 1.18 -3.99 -23.73
N MET A 39 2.33 -4.45 -23.26
CA MET A 39 2.82 -4.11 -21.91
C MET A 39 3.19 -2.63 -21.74
N LEU A 40 3.70 -1.97 -22.79
CA LEU A 40 4.07 -0.55 -22.74
C LEU A 40 2.88 0.40 -22.86
N LEU A 41 1.85 0.03 -23.63
CA LEU A 41 0.67 0.88 -23.87
C LEU A 41 -0.47 0.58 -22.89
N ASP A 42 -0.71 -0.69 -22.60
CA ASP A 42 -1.79 -1.16 -21.73
C ASP A 42 -1.30 -1.43 -20.30
N GLY A 43 -0.02 -1.20 -20.02
CA GLY A 43 0.55 -1.36 -18.68
C GLY A 43 -0.10 -0.39 -17.70
N TYR A 44 -0.78 -0.92 -16.68
CA TYR A 44 -1.31 -0.09 -15.59
C TYR A 44 -0.15 0.51 -14.80
N CYS A 45 0.06 1.81 -14.92
CA CYS A 45 0.87 2.57 -13.98
C CYS A 45 0.07 2.74 -12.68
N VAL A 46 0.11 1.73 -11.80
CA VAL A 46 -0.57 1.81 -10.50
C VAL A 46 0.21 2.75 -9.59
N LYS A 47 -0.24 4.00 -9.49
CA LYS A 47 0.18 4.90 -8.42
C LYS A 47 -0.61 4.54 -7.17
N VAL A 48 -0.04 3.69 -6.32
CA VAL A 48 -0.65 3.34 -5.03
C VAL A 48 -0.54 4.57 -4.13
N ASP A 49 -1.66 5.25 -3.89
CA ASP A 49 -1.74 6.30 -2.87
C ASP A 49 -1.74 5.65 -1.48
N THR A 50 -0.66 5.89 -0.72
CA THR A 50 -0.46 5.34 0.63
C THR A 50 -0.71 6.38 1.73
N SER A 51 -1.24 7.56 1.38
CA SER A 51 -1.51 8.65 2.33
C SER A 51 -2.36 8.20 3.51
N SER A 52 -3.48 7.50 3.26
CA SER A 52 -4.35 6.99 4.32
C SER A 52 -3.67 5.96 5.24
N ILE A 53 -2.73 5.15 4.70
CA ILE A 53 -1.97 4.17 5.51
C ILE A 53 -1.00 4.91 6.44
N ARG A 54 -0.38 5.98 5.94
CA ARG A 54 0.53 6.82 6.73
C ARG A 54 -0.21 7.55 7.86
N GLU A 55 -1.41 8.06 7.59
CA GLU A 55 -2.27 8.70 8.59
C GLU A 55 -2.69 7.72 9.70
N MET A 56 -3.08 6.50 9.34
CA MET A 56 -3.40 5.46 10.31
C MET A 56 -2.20 5.07 11.18
N ALA A 57 -1.02 4.87 10.57
CA ALA A 57 0.20 4.58 11.31
C ALA A 57 0.55 5.69 12.31
N TYR A 58 0.28 6.95 11.95
CA TYR A 58 0.43 8.09 12.85
C TYR A 58 -0.54 8.02 14.04
N LEU A 59 -1.83 7.78 13.80
CA LEU A 59 -2.83 7.66 14.87
C LEU A 59 -2.52 6.49 15.82
N ILE A 60 -2.12 5.33 15.30
CA ILE A 60 -1.68 4.18 16.10
C ILE A 60 -0.50 4.55 16.98
N ARG A 61 0.52 5.21 16.42
CA ARG A 61 1.69 5.65 17.19
C ARG A 61 1.31 6.61 18.32
N MET A 62 0.38 7.53 18.08
CA MET A 62 -0.13 8.42 19.13
C MET A 62 -0.82 7.64 20.26
N CYS A 63 -1.68 6.68 19.91
CA CYS A 63 -2.34 5.83 20.92
C CYS A 63 -1.35 5.01 21.73
N SER A 64 -0.41 4.34 21.08
CA SER A 64 0.62 3.54 21.75
C SER A 64 1.47 4.38 22.71
N ASN A 65 1.82 5.61 22.31
CA ASN A 65 2.57 6.52 23.16
C ASN A 65 1.78 6.94 24.41
N ASN A 66 0.48 7.20 24.28
CA ASN A 66 -0.35 7.57 25.43
C ASN A 66 -0.61 6.38 26.33
N LEU A 67 -0.91 5.21 25.77
CA LEU A 67 -1.04 3.97 26.53
C LEU A 67 0.21 3.70 27.37
N ASN A 68 1.40 3.91 26.80
CA ASN A 68 2.66 3.78 27.52
C ASN A 68 2.81 4.84 28.63
N GLN A 69 2.32 6.06 28.44
CA GLN A 69 2.31 7.08 29.49
C GLN A 69 1.38 6.68 30.65
N TYR A 70 0.21 6.13 30.35
CA TYR A 70 -0.72 5.64 31.37
C TYR A 70 -0.17 4.44 32.12
N ALA A 71 0.46 3.48 31.42
CA ALA A 71 1.14 2.37 32.06
C ALA A 71 2.26 2.84 33.02
N LYS A 72 3.05 3.84 32.61
CA LYS A 72 4.07 4.45 33.48
C LYS A 72 3.47 5.14 34.71
N LYS A 73 2.37 5.89 34.54
CA LYS A 73 1.66 6.53 35.67
C LYS A 73 1.10 5.48 36.64
N ALA A 74 0.44 4.45 36.12
CA ALA A 74 -0.09 3.35 36.92
C ALA A 74 1.01 2.65 37.72
N ASN A 75 2.14 2.36 37.09
CA ASN A 75 3.29 1.72 37.74
C ASN A 75 3.98 2.63 38.79
N GLY A 76 3.90 3.95 38.63
CA GLY A 76 4.56 4.91 39.53
C GLY A 76 3.71 5.35 40.72
N LEU A 77 2.39 5.49 40.55
CA LEU A 77 1.47 6.06 41.54
C LEU A 77 0.39 5.09 42.03
N GLY A 78 0.21 3.93 41.40
CA GLY A 78 -0.81 2.95 41.76
C GLY A 78 -2.25 3.32 41.40
N GLU A 79 -2.49 4.52 40.87
CA GLU A 79 -3.84 5.01 40.52
C GLU A 79 -3.93 5.42 39.03
N ILE A 80 -5.02 5.02 38.37
CA ILE A 80 -5.38 5.40 37.00
C ILE A 80 -6.65 6.24 37.06
N TYR A 81 -6.62 7.44 36.49
CA TYR A 81 -7.80 8.30 36.43
C TYR A 81 -8.78 7.85 35.35
N GLU A 82 -10.07 7.91 35.62
CA GLU A 82 -11.10 7.56 34.63
C GLU A 82 -11.01 8.43 33.36
N SER A 83 -10.63 9.71 33.51
CA SER A 83 -10.41 10.63 32.39
C SER A 83 -9.32 10.14 31.43
N ASP A 84 -8.29 9.50 31.96
CA ASP A 84 -7.17 8.95 31.19
C ASP A 84 -7.63 7.76 30.35
N ILE A 85 -8.52 6.91 30.90
CA ILE A 85 -9.14 5.79 30.19
C ILE A 85 -10.08 6.30 29.08
N ARG A 86 -10.88 7.33 29.37
CA ARG A 86 -11.80 7.93 28.38
C ARG A 86 -11.06 8.55 27.21
N ASP A 87 -9.92 9.23 27.43
CA ASP A 87 -9.10 9.76 26.33
C ASP A 87 -8.51 8.63 25.47
N LEU A 88 -8.09 7.52 26.10
CA LEU A 88 -7.62 6.32 25.40
C LEU A 88 -8.71 5.70 24.51
N GLN A 89 -9.93 5.54 25.05
CA GLN A 89 -11.07 4.99 24.31
C GLN A 89 -11.38 5.85 23.08
N LYS A 90 -11.43 7.18 23.24
CA LYS A 90 -11.70 8.10 22.14
C LYS A 90 -10.69 7.97 21.00
N ARG A 91 -9.40 7.90 21.31
CA ARG A 91 -8.37 7.78 20.27
C ARG A 91 -8.37 6.39 19.61
N LEU A 92 -8.78 5.35 20.33
CA LEU A 92 -9.00 4.02 19.76
C LEU A 92 -10.16 4.03 18.75
N ASP A 93 -11.24 4.73 19.07
CA ASP A 93 -12.38 4.91 18.16
C ASP A 93 -11.98 5.67 16.88
N ASP A 94 -11.12 6.70 17.01
CA ASP A 94 -10.58 7.44 15.86
C ASP A 94 -9.75 6.53 14.93
N ILE A 95 -8.89 5.66 15.49
CA ILE A 95 -8.15 4.65 14.71
C ILE A 95 -9.12 3.68 14.01
N TRP A 96 -10.14 3.22 14.72
CA TRP A 96 -11.11 2.26 14.19
C TRP A 96 -11.91 2.85 13.02
N SER A 97 -12.27 4.13 13.13
CA SER A 97 -12.92 4.89 12.06
C SER A 97 -12.03 4.97 10.81
N GLY A 98 -10.77 5.39 10.97
CA GLY A 98 -9.81 5.43 9.87
C GLY A 98 -9.58 4.06 9.23
N THR A 99 -9.59 2.98 10.04
CA THR A 99 -9.45 1.59 9.56
C THR A 99 -10.62 1.15 8.70
N ARG A 100 -11.84 1.48 9.10
CA ARG A 100 -13.03 1.21 8.30
C ARG A 100 -13.01 1.97 6.98
N GLU A 101 -12.58 3.23 6.98
CA GLU A 101 -12.48 4.01 5.74
C GLU A 101 -11.46 3.41 4.77
N LEU A 102 -10.29 2.99 5.29
CA LEU A 102 -9.24 2.38 4.50
C LEU A 102 -9.68 1.02 3.93
N MET A 103 -10.36 0.19 4.72
CA MET A 103 -10.95 -1.07 4.23
C MET A 103 -12.01 -0.84 3.15
N ARG A 104 -12.84 0.20 3.27
CA ARG A 104 -13.81 0.57 2.22
C ARG A 104 -13.11 0.99 0.93
N LYS A 105 -12.05 1.80 1.02
CA LYS A 105 -11.25 2.22 -0.14
C LYS A 105 -10.59 1.02 -0.83
N PHE A 106 -10.03 0.08 -0.07
CA PHE A 106 -9.45 -1.14 -0.64
C PHE A 106 -10.49 -2.06 -1.27
N ALA A 107 -11.65 -2.26 -0.64
CA ALA A 107 -12.73 -3.07 -1.20
C ALA A 107 -13.31 -2.50 -2.52
N ALA A 108 -13.13 -1.19 -2.76
CA ALA A 108 -13.55 -0.53 -3.99
C ALA A 108 -12.54 -0.67 -5.14
N ILE A 109 -11.31 -1.14 -4.88
CA ILE A 109 -10.31 -1.44 -5.90
C ILE A 109 -10.65 -2.80 -6.50
N LYS A 110 -11.06 -2.82 -7.78
CA LYS A 110 -11.28 -4.04 -8.58
C LYS A 110 -9.98 -4.55 -9.21
#